data_AF-A0A519T8M4-F1
#
_entry.id   AF-A0A519T8M4-F1
#
_cell.length_a   1.000
_cell.length_b   1.000
_cell.length_c   1.000
_cell.angle_alpha   90.00
_cell.angle_beta   90.00
_cell.angle_gamma   90.00
#
_symmetry.space_group_name_H-M   'P 1'
#
loop_
_entity.id
_entity.type
_entity.pdbx_description
1 polymer ?
#
loop_
_entity_poly.entity_id
_entity_poly.type
_entity_poly.pdbx_seq_one_letter_code
_entity_poly.pdbx_strand_id
1 'polypeptide(L)'
;MAAFEVRGGHKLRGEIIPQGAKNEALQILCAVLLSPDPITISNVPNIRDVNKLIELLRDLGVKVGQLAPDTYMFQAEDVRLDYLDTPEFVAQARELRGSVMILGPLLARYGRAQLPKPGGDKIGRRPLDTHFVGLEKLGAHLTLEGTDFYRLTVPGGKLQGASMLLDEASVTGTANILMAAGYGKAIEISAF
;
A
#
# COMPACT_ATOMS: atom_id res chain seq x y z
N MET A 1 -17.24 -10.14 21.93
CA MET A 1 -17.35 -10.26 20.45
C MET A 1 -18.68 -9.65 20.05
N ALA A 2 -18.69 -8.76 19.07
CA ALA A 2 -19.94 -8.32 18.46
C ALA A 2 -20.49 -9.45 17.58
N ALA A 3 -21.81 -9.63 17.57
CA ALA A 3 -22.50 -10.58 16.71
C ALA A 3 -23.68 -9.88 16.03
N PHE A 4 -24.00 -10.29 14.80
CA PHE A 4 -25.20 -9.87 14.10
C PHE A 4 -26.26 -10.97 14.25
N GLU A 5 -27.43 -10.63 14.80
CA GLU A 5 -28.61 -11.49 14.77
C GLU A 5 -29.44 -11.14 13.53
N VAL A 6 -29.59 -12.09 12.60
CA VAL A 6 -30.39 -11.90 11.38
C VAL A 6 -31.61 -12.81 11.46
N ARG A 7 -32.81 -12.22 11.40
CA ARG A 7 -34.08 -12.94 11.36
C ARG A 7 -34.54 -13.08 9.92
N GLY A 8 -34.74 -14.33 9.47
CA GLY A 8 -35.19 -14.63 8.11
C GLY A 8 -36.66 -14.29 7.86
N GLY A 9 -37.12 -14.48 6.62
CA GLY A 9 -38.53 -14.27 6.22
C GLY A 9 -38.85 -12.90 5.63
N HIS A 10 -37.88 -11.99 5.57
CA HIS A 10 -38.06 -10.65 5.00
C HIS A 10 -37.51 -10.60 3.56
N LYS A 11 -38.35 -10.22 2.59
CA LYS A 11 -37.90 -9.88 1.23
C LYS A 11 -37.27 -8.49 1.24
N LEU A 12 -36.06 -8.36 0.71
CA LEU A 12 -35.40 -7.07 0.56
C LEU A 12 -36.07 -6.25 -0.55
N ARG A 13 -36.37 -4.97 -0.28
CA ARG A 13 -36.85 -3.99 -1.26
C ARG A 13 -36.31 -2.61 -0.87
N GLY A 14 -35.64 -1.95 -1.80
CA GLY A 14 -35.07 -0.62 -1.59
C GLY A 14 -33.86 -0.39 -2.48
N GLU A 15 -33.17 0.71 -2.24
CA GLU A 15 -31.96 1.13 -2.94
C GLU A 15 -30.83 1.32 -1.93
N ILE A 16 -29.60 1.06 -2.36
CA ILE A 16 -28.40 1.33 -1.58
C ILE A 16 -27.41 2.09 -2.47
N ILE A 17 -26.64 2.97 -1.85
CA ILE A 17 -25.51 3.64 -2.50
C ILE A 17 -24.24 2.91 -2.04
N PRO A 18 -23.51 2.22 -2.94
CA PRO A 18 -22.27 1.56 -2.57
C PRO A 18 -21.21 2.61 -2.21
N GLN A 19 -20.39 2.32 -1.21
CA GLN A 19 -19.21 3.11 -0.90
C GLN A 19 -18.11 2.88 -1.94
N GLY A 20 -17.09 3.72 -1.95
CA GLY A 20 -15.90 3.55 -2.76
C GLY A 20 -15.24 2.17 -2.62
N ALA A 21 -14.53 1.77 -3.67
CA ALA A 21 -13.88 0.46 -3.72
C ALA A 21 -12.69 0.40 -2.76
N LYS A 22 -12.75 -0.48 -1.75
CA LYS A 22 -11.66 -0.69 -0.78
C LYS A 22 -10.30 -0.85 -1.45
N ASN A 23 -10.20 -1.76 -2.42
CA ASN A 23 -8.92 -2.15 -3.01
C ASN A 23 -8.31 -1.02 -3.84
N GLU A 24 -9.14 -0.15 -4.42
CA GLU A 24 -8.65 1.06 -5.11
C GLU A 24 -8.22 2.12 -4.10
N ALA A 25 -9.00 2.32 -3.03
CA ALA A 25 -8.64 3.24 -1.96
C ALA A 25 -7.27 2.88 -1.34
N LEU A 26 -7.00 1.60 -1.05
CA LEU A 26 -5.70 1.19 -0.50
C LEU A 26 -4.53 1.53 -1.43
N GLN A 27 -4.70 1.41 -2.75
CA GLN A 27 -3.66 1.71 -3.73
C GLN A 27 -3.44 3.21 -3.88
N ILE A 28 -4.53 3.97 -4.09
CA ILE A 28 -4.48 5.43 -4.29
C ILE A 28 -3.95 6.13 -3.04
N LEU A 29 -4.33 5.67 -1.84
CA LEU A 29 -3.82 6.22 -0.59
C LEU A 29 -2.31 6.01 -0.43
N CYS A 30 -1.75 4.90 -0.92
CA CYS A 30 -0.29 4.73 -0.93
C CYS A 30 0.39 5.63 -1.97
N ALA A 31 -0.27 5.87 -3.11
CA ALA A 31 0.26 6.72 -4.17
C ALA A 31 0.48 8.18 -3.76
N VAL A 32 -0.19 8.67 -2.70
CA VAL A 32 0.03 10.04 -2.18
C VAL A 32 1.48 10.25 -1.73
N LEU A 33 2.19 9.19 -1.35
CA LEU A 33 3.60 9.24 -0.96
C LEU A 33 4.51 9.65 -2.13
N LEU A 34 4.04 9.54 -3.38
CA LEU A 34 4.79 9.93 -4.58
C LEU A 34 4.94 11.44 -4.73
N SER A 35 4.12 12.26 -4.06
CA SER A 35 4.16 13.72 -4.20
C SER A 35 4.31 14.44 -2.86
N PRO A 36 5.11 15.54 -2.79
CA PRO A 36 5.05 16.45 -1.65
C PRO A 36 3.77 17.30 -1.63
N ASP A 37 3.11 17.47 -2.78
CA ASP A 37 1.97 18.38 -2.93
C ASP A 37 0.70 17.82 -2.27
N PRO A 38 -0.24 18.68 -1.84
CA PRO A 38 -1.52 18.24 -1.30
C PRO A 38 -2.38 17.55 -2.36
N ILE A 39 -2.89 16.37 -2.03
CA ILE A 39 -3.76 15.54 -2.87
C ILE A 39 -5.08 15.31 -2.15
N THR A 40 -6.20 15.65 -2.80
CA THR A 40 -7.55 15.37 -2.30
C THR A 40 -8.12 14.12 -2.95
N ILE A 41 -8.60 13.19 -2.12
CA ILE A 41 -9.24 11.94 -2.56
C ILE A 41 -10.65 11.92 -1.97
N SER A 42 -11.65 11.86 -2.84
CA SER A 42 -13.07 11.70 -2.50
C SER A 42 -13.53 10.24 -2.63
N ASN A 43 -14.72 9.93 -2.13
CA ASN A 43 -15.30 8.59 -2.16
C ASN A 43 -14.41 7.53 -1.48
N VAL A 44 -13.75 7.89 -0.39
CA VAL A 44 -12.97 6.98 0.46
C VAL A 44 -13.93 6.20 1.35
N PRO A 45 -13.98 4.86 1.26
CA PRO A 45 -14.89 4.07 2.06
C PRO A 45 -14.49 4.07 3.53
N ASN A 46 -15.45 4.24 4.42
CA ASN A 46 -15.23 4.23 5.87
C ASN A 46 -15.25 2.79 6.40
N ILE A 47 -14.12 2.11 6.24
CA ILE A 47 -13.94 0.72 6.65
C ILE A 47 -12.59 0.52 7.33
N ARG A 48 -12.51 -0.50 8.19
CA ARG A 48 -11.38 -0.75 9.08
C ARG A 48 -10.02 -0.74 8.38
N ASP A 49 -9.88 -1.46 7.26
CA ASP A 49 -8.61 -1.55 6.54
C ASP A 49 -8.13 -0.19 6.02
N VAL A 50 -9.05 0.62 5.49
CA VAL A 50 -8.74 1.94 4.93
C VAL A 50 -8.41 2.93 6.05
N ASN A 51 -9.16 2.90 7.15
CA ASN A 51 -8.89 3.74 8.31
C ASN A 51 -7.52 3.42 8.92
N LYS A 52 -7.15 2.14 9.03
CA LYS A 52 -5.81 1.73 9.47
C LYS A 52 -4.71 2.22 8.54
N LEU A 53 -4.93 2.22 7.22
CA LEU A 53 -3.95 2.75 6.28
C LEU A 53 -3.79 4.27 6.46
N ILE A 54 -4.89 5.00 6.63
CA ILE A 54 -4.87 6.43 6.90
C ILE A 54 -4.10 6.75 8.19
N GLU A 55 -4.30 5.95 9.26
CA GLU A 55 -3.55 6.05 10.51
C GLU A 55 -2.05 5.77 10.31
N LEU A 56 -1.70 4.70 9.59
CA LEU A 56 -0.31 4.38 9.27
C LEU A 56 0.36 5.51 8.49
N LEU A 57 -0.33 6.10 7.50
CA LEU A 57 0.20 7.24 6.74
C LEU A 57 0.39 8.48 7.62
N ARG A 58 -0.53 8.77 8.54
CA ARG A 58 -0.38 9.86 9.53
C ARG A 58 0.86 9.65 10.38
N ASP A 59 1.05 8.45 10.92
CA ASP A 59 2.19 8.13 11.77
C ASP A 59 3.51 8.12 10.98
N LEU A 60 3.46 7.80 9.69
CA LEU A 60 4.57 7.95 8.76
C LEU A 60 4.91 9.42 8.44
N GLY A 61 4.13 10.39 8.90
CA GLY A 61 4.36 11.83 8.73
C GLY A 61 3.56 12.49 7.61
N VAL A 62 2.63 11.77 6.98
CA VAL A 62 1.70 12.37 6.00
C VAL A 62 0.68 13.23 6.74
N LYS A 63 0.55 14.50 6.35
CA LYS A 63 -0.50 15.38 6.89
C LYS A 63 -1.84 14.93 6.31
N VAL A 64 -2.81 14.60 7.17
CA VAL A 64 -4.13 14.11 6.73
C VAL A 64 -5.25 14.94 7.34
N GLY A 65 -5.99 15.66 6.49
CA GLY A 65 -7.20 16.39 6.86
C GLY A 65 -8.45 15.71 6.31
N GLN A 66 -9.49 15.55 7.13
CA GLN A 66 -10.79 15.07 6.65
C GLN A 66 -11.65 16.29 6.27
N LEU A 67 -11.98 16.40 4.98
CA LEU A 67 -12.76 17.52 4.43
C LEU A 67 -14.27 17.23 4.41
N ALA A 68 -14.64 15.96 4.27
CA ALA A 68 -16.01 15.46 4.33
C ALA A 68 -16.02 14.01 4.84
N PRO A 69 -17.19 13.39 5.11
CA PRO A 69 -17.27 12.01 5.62
C PRO A 69 -16.48 10.98 4.80
N ASP A 70 -16.39 11.15 3.48
CA ASP A 70 -15.72 10.26 2.54
C ASP A 70 -14.58 10.95 1.75
N THR A 71 -14.17 12.15 2.17
CA THR A 71 -13.21 12.97 1.42
C THR A 71 -12.08 13.46 2.31
N TYR A 72 -10.85 13.17 1.90
CA TYR A 72 -9.63 13.44 2.67
C TYR A 72 -8.59 14.16 1.82
N MET A 73 -7.82 15.05 2.45
CA MET A 73 -6.61 15.66 1.89
C MET A 73 -5.39 15.00 2.54
N PHE A 74 -4.42 14.62 1.71
CA PHE A 74 -3.14 14.05 2.10
C PHE A 74 -2.01 14.94 1.59
N GLN A 75 -0.98 15.18 2.40
CA GLN A 75 0.23 15.88 1.96
C GLN A 75 1.46 15.20 2.56
N ALA A 76 2.29 14.63 1.69
CA ALA A 76 3.46 13.83 2.07
C ALA A 76 4.76 14.64 1.89
N GLU A 77 4.81 15.87 2.38
CA GLU A 77 6.01 16.72 2.30
C GLU A 77 7.11 16.28 3.28
N ASP A 78 6.74 15.88 4.50
CA ASP A 78 7.65 15.58 5.63
C ASP A 78 7.56 14.11 6.10
N VAL A 79 7.78 13.17 5.17
CA VAL A 79 7.74 11.73 5.49
C VAL A 79 8.89 11.34 6.44
N ARG A 80 8.54 10.71 7.56
CA ARG A 80 9.45 10.28 8.63
C ARG A 80 9.92 8.85 8.39
N LEU A 81 11.02 8.68 7.67
CA LEU A 81 11.51 7.35 7.32
C LEU A 81 12.09 6.56 8.51
N ASP A 82 12.42 7.22 9.61
CA ASP A 82 12.82 6.62 10.89
C ASP A 82 11.66 5.91 11.59
N TYR A 83 10.42 6.33 11.33
CA TYR A 83 9.22 5.65 11.81
C TYR A 83 9.16 4.18 11.37
N LEU A 84 9.72 3.85 10.22
CA LEU A 84 9.71 2.49 9.69
C LEU A 84 10.47 1.49 10.57
N ASP A 85 11.40 1.95 11.41
CA ASP A 85 12.20 1.12 12.31
C ASP A 85 11.54 0.99 13.71
N THR A 86 10.35 1.57 13.94
CA THR A 86 9.72 1.56 15.27
C THR A 86 8.80 0.34 15.50
N PRO A 87 8.62 -0.10 16.75
CA PRO A 87 7.67 -1.17 17.09
C PRO A 87 6.23 -0.85 16.69
N GLU A 88 5.84 0.42 16.71
CA GLU A 88 4.50 0.88 16.34
C GLU A 88 4.22 0.63 14.86
N PHE A 89 5.15 0.98 13.97
CA PHE A 89 5.05 0.67 12.55
C PHE A 89 4.91 -0.85 12.32
N VAL A 90 5.73 -1.64 13.02
CA VAL A 90 5.70 -3.11 12.92
C VAL A 90 4.32 -3.65 13.29
N ALA A 91 3.74 -3.15 14.39
CA ALA A 91 2.41 -3.56 14.85
C ALA A 91 1.33 -3.19 13.82
N GLN A 92 1.30 -1.93 13.36
CA GLN A 92 0.30 -1.46 12.40
C GLN A 92 0.39 -2.19 11.05
N ALA A 93 1.59 -2.33 10.49
CA ALA A 93 1.80 -2.96 9.19
C ALA A 93 1.46 -4.47 9.21
N ARG A 94 1.70 -5.17 10.32
CA ARG A 94 1.31 -6.58 10.47
C ARG A 94 -0.20 -6.79 10.49
N GLU A 95 -0.95 -5.82 11.00
CA GLU A 95 -2.40 -5.88 11.07
C GLU A 95 -3.11 -5.57 9.75
N LEU A 96 -2.38 -5.03 8.77
CA LEU A 96 -2.91 -4.62 7.47
C LEU A 96 -2.04 -5.20 6.36
N ARG A 97 -2.51 -6.26 5.70
CA ARG A 97 -1.80 -6.84 4.55
C ARG A 97 -1.56 -5.83 3.41
N GLY A 98 -2.48 -4.88 3.24
CA GLY A 98 -2.36 -3.80 2.26
C GLY A 98 -1.17 -2.84 2.49
N SER A 99 -0.52 -2.89 3.66
CA SER A 99 0.68 -2.09 3.96
C SER A 99 1.84 -2.35 3.01
N VAL A 100 1.89 -3.51 2.32
CA VAL A 100 2.90 -3.79 1.29
C VAL A 100 2.95 -2.74 0.18
N MET A 101 1.83 -2.05 -0.08
CA MET A 101 1.70 -1.05 -1.13
C MET A 101 2.50 0.24 -0.86
N ILE A 102 3.02 0.44 0.36
CA ILE A 102 3.90 1.58 0.65
C ILE A 102 5.31 1.38 0.08
N LEU A 103 5.71 0.13 -0.22
CA LEU A 103 7.08 -0.19 -0.64
C LEU A 103 7.47 0.54 -1.94
N GLY A 104 6.62 0.46 -2.96
CA GLY A 104 6.86 1.08 -4.26
C GLY A 104 7.07 2.59 -4.19
N PRO A 105 6.12 3.38 -3.65
CA PRO A 105 6.26 4.82 -3.60
C PRO A 105 7.38 5.29 -2.65
N LEU A 106 7.64 4.57 -1.55
CA LEU A 106 8.78 4.88 -0.68
C LEU A 106 10.12 4.63 -1.37
N LEU A 107 10.26 3.52 -2.09
CA LEU A 107 11.46 3.24 -2.88
C LEU A 107 11.67 4.27 -3.99
N ALA A 108 10.61 4.65 -4.70
CA ALA A 108 10.68 5.62 -5.78
C ALA A 108 11.21 6.97 -5.33
N ARG A 109 10.69 7.47 -4.19
CA ARG A 109 10.96 8.84 -3.74
C ARG A 109 12.14 8.93 -2.77
N TYR A 110 12.37 7.91 -1.95
CA TYR A 110 13.36 7.94 -0.87
C TYR A 110 14.46 6.88 -1.00
N GLY A 111 14.38 5.99 -2.00
CA GLY A 111 15.40 4.96 -2.24
C GLY A 111 15.50 3.88 -1.15
N ARG A 112 14.59 3.90 -0.16
CA ARG A 112 14.53 2.90 0.90
C ARG A 112 13.08 2.66 1.32
N ALA A 113 12.77 1.41 1.61
CA ALA A 113 11.51 1.01 2.22
C ALA A 113 11.70 -0.28 3.02
N GLN A 114 10.79 -0.56 3.94
CA GLN A 114 10.80 -1.80 4.69
C GLN A 114 9.39 -2.19 5.09
N LEU A 115 9.20 -3.48 5.36
CA LEU A 115 7.92 -4.03 5.72
C LEU A 115 8.15 -5.24 6.63
N PRO A 116 7.51 -5.32 7.81
CA PRO A 116 7.45 -6.59 8.51
C PRO A 116 6.68 -7.59 7.64
N LYS A 117 7.01 -8.87 7.77
CA LYS A 117 6.23 -9.91 7.13
C LYS A 117 4.75 -9.73 7.50
N PRO A 118 3.86 -9.51 6.51
CA PRO A 118 2.44 -9.33 6.81
C PRO A 118 1.93 -10.53 7.59
N GLY A 119 1.00 -10.30 8.52
CA GLY A 119 0.40 -11.37 9.30
C GLY A 119 -0.22 -12.46 8.42
N GLY A 120 -0.42 -13.64 9.02
CA GLY A 120 -1.00 -14.79 8.34
C GLY A 120 -2.40 -14.50 7.79
N ASP A 121 -2.52 -14.54 6.46
CA ASP A 121 -3.80 -14.48 5.78
C ASP A 121 -4.50 -15.84 5.94
N LYS A 122 -5.62 -15.88 6.67
CA LYS A 122 -6.39 -17.12 6.92
C LYS A 122 -7.01 -17.71 5.64
N ILE A 123 -6.95 -16.97 4.52
CA ILE A 123 -7.57 -17.32 3.24
C ILE A 123 -6.62 -18.18 2.37
N GLY A 124 -5.30 -18.20 2.63
CA GLY A 124 -4.34 -19.06 1.91
C GLY A 124 -2.92 -18.48 1.82
N ARG A 125 -1.99 -19.24 1.19
CA ARG A 125 -0.66 -18.71 0.84
C ARG A 125 -0.81 -17.66 -0.25
N ARG A 126 -0.65 -16.39 0.11
CA ARG A 126 -0.51 -15.28 -0.85
C ARG A 126 0.95 -14.80 -0.81
N PRO A 127 1.81 -15.27 -1.74
CA PRO A 127 3.20 -14.85 -1.78
C PRO A 127 3.30 -13.35 -2.06
N LEU A 128 4.42 -12.75 -1.67
CA LEU A 128 4.75 -11.35 -2.00
C LEU A 128 5.79 -11.27 -3.12
N ASP A 129 6.13 -12.43 -3.72
CA ASP A 129 7.25 -12.60 -4.63
C ASP A 129 7.15 -11.64 -5.83
N THR A 130 5.96 -11.44 -6.40
CA THR A 130 5.75 -10.49 -7.50
C THR A 130 6.15 -9.06 -7.13
N HIS A 131 5.89 -8.63 -5.89
CA HIS A 131 6.30 -7.31 -5.43
C HIS A 131 7.82 -7.21 -5.38
N PHE A 132 8.48 -8.18 -4.76
CA PHE A 132 9.93 -8.14 -4.57
C PHE A 132 10.68 -8.30 -5.88
N VAL A 133 10.35 -9.33 -6.67
CA VAL A 133 10.96 -9.57 -7.99
C VAL A 133 10.78 -8.37 -8.91
N GLY A 134 9.59 -7.76 -8.92
CA GLY A 134 9.33 -6.56 -9.72
C GLY A 134 10.18 -5.37 -9.28
N LEU A 135 10.29 -5.11 -7.98
CA LEU A 135 11.11 -4.02 -7.43
C LEU A 135 12.62 -4.27 -7.63
N GLU A 136 13.08 -5.52 -7.52
CA GLU A 136 14.47 -5.90 -7.81
C GLU A 136 14.82 -5.71 -9.29
N LYS A 137 13.89 -6.01 -10.21
CA LYS A 137 14.05 -5.70 -11.65
C LYS A 137 14.17 -4.19 -11.91
N LEU A 138 13.63 -3.34 -11.04
CA LEU A 138 13.82 -1.89 -11.08
C LEU A 138 15.12 -1.43 -10.37
N GLY A 139 15.97 -2.37 -9.93
CA GLY A 139 17.26 -2.08 -9.30
C GLY A 139 17.22 -1.93 -7.78
N ALA A 140 16.12 -2.33 -7.11
CA ALA A 140 16.12 -2.46 -5.66
C ALA A 140 16.90 -3.71 -5.21
N HIS A 141 17.41 -3.69 -3.99
CA HIS A 141 18.01 -4.84 -3.32
C HIS A 141 17.19 -5.19 -2.09
N LEU A 142 16.67 -6.42 -2.09
CA LEU A 142 15.97 -7.00 -0.95
C LEU A 142 16.99 -7.61 0.02
N THR A 143 16.84 -7.28 1.30
CA THR A 143 17.51 -7.96 2.41
C THR A 143 16.45 -8.43 3.40
N LEU A 144 16.57 -9.67 3.85
CA LEU A 144 15.76 -10.20 4.95
C LEU A 144 16.53 -10.05 6.25
N GLU A 145 16.01 -9.25 7.18
CA GLU A 145 16.54 -9.15 8.53
C GLU A 145 15.82 -10.13 9.45
N GLY A 146 16.57 -11.12 9.95
CA GLY A 146 15.99 -12.23 10.71
C GLY A 146 15.06 -13.08 9.83
N THR A 147 13.89 -13.42 10.36
CA THR A 147 12.90 -14.29 9.67
C THR A 147 11.70 -13.55 9.11
N ASP A 148 11.44 -12.32 9.57
CA ASP A 148 10.12 -11.68 9.43
C ASP A 148 10.18 -10.18 9.12
N PHE A 149 11.30 -9.68 8.59
CA PHE A 149 11.42 -8.26 8.24
C PHE A 149 12.13 -8.06 6.90
N TYR A 150 11.43 -7.45 5.94
CA TYR A 150 11.93 -7.16 4.61
C TYR A 150 12.44 -5.73 4.54
N ARG A 151 13.68 -5.54 4.11
CA ARG A 151 14.28 -4.23 3.84
C ARG A 151 14.64 -4.13 2.36
N LEU A 152 14.22 -3.06 1.71
CA LEU A 152 14.58 -2.75 0.33
C LEU A 152 15.35 -1.43 0.29
N THR A 153 16.46 -1.43 -0.44
CA THR A 153 17.26 -0.23 -0.71
C THR A 153 17.59 -0.15 -2.19
N VAL A 154 17.81 1.06 -2.70
CA VAL A 154 18.19 1.28 -4.11
C VAL A 154 19.63 1.78 -4.17
N PRO A 155 20.60 0.93 -4.54
CA PRO A 155 21.98 1.37 -4.76
C PRO A 155 22.05 2.46 -5.81
N GLY A 156 22.85 3.50 -5.55
CA GLY A 156 22.90 4.67 -6.42
C GLY A 156 21.69 5.61 -6.31
N GLY A 157 20.73 5.29 -5.42
CA GLY A 157 19.65 6.18 -4.98
C GLY A 157 18.52 6.40 -5.98
N LYS A 158 18.54 5.73 -7.15
CA LYS A 158 17.50 5.89 -8.18
C LYS A 158 17.13 4.56 -8.81
N LEU A 159 15.83 4.29 -8.91
CA LEU A 159 15.32 3.13 -9.63
C LEU A 159 15.62 3.25 -11.13
N GLN A 160 15.69 2.10 -11.79
CA GLN A 160 15.98 1.95 -13.20
C GLN A 160 14.72 1.55 -13.96
N GLY A 161 14.66 1.91 -15.25
CA GLY A 161 13.62 1.41 -16.14
C GLY A 161 13.87 -0.06 -16.46
N ALA A 162 12.80 -0.81 -16.68
CA ALA A 162 12.88 -2.24 -16.98
C ALA A 162 11.70 -2.69 -17.85
N SER A 163 11.95 -3.70 -18.68
CA SER A 163 10.89 -4.53 -19.27
C SER A 163 10.80 -5.82 -18.45
N MET A 164 9.60 -6.17 -18.00
CA MET A 164 9.41 -7.34 -17.16
C MET A 164 8.13 -8.10 -17.51
N LEU A 165 8.28 -9.42 -17.49
CA LEU A 165 7.20 -10.37 -17.50
C LEU A 165 6.97 -10.84 -16.05
N LEU A 166 5.72 -10.73 -15.59
CA LEU A 166 5.31 -11.20 -14.26
C LEU A 166 4.83 -12.65 -14.37
N ASP A 167 5.31 -13.49 -13.45
CA ASP A 167 4.96 -14.92 -13.39
C ASP A 167 3.50 -15.15 -12.96
N GLU A 168 2.88 -14.17 -12.32
CA GLU A 168 1.49 -14.18 -11.88
C GLU A 168 0.84 -12.82 -12.17
N ALA A 169 -0.44 -12.85 -12.59
CA ALA A 169 -1.29 -11.67 -12.70
C ALA A 169 -1.67 -11.10 -11.31
N SER A 170 -0.71 -10.47 -10.65
CA SER A 170 -0.87 -9.87 -9.32
C SER A 170 -1.32 -8.41 -9.41
N VAL A 171 -2.53 -8.11 -8.91
CA VAL A 171 -3.08 -6.74 -8.87
C VAL A 171 -2.18 -5.81 -8.06
N THR A 172 -1.91 -6.17 -6.80
CA THR A 172 -1.11 -5.35 -5.90
C THR A 172 0.36 -5.33 -6.31
N GLY A 173 0.89 -6.44 -6.85
CA GLY A 173 2.24 -6.49 -7.40
C GLY A 173 2.42 -5.48 -8.52
N THR A 174 1.52 -5.52 -9.52
CA THR A 174 1.53 -4.61 -10.67
C THR A 174 1.45 -3.15 -10.22
N ALA A 175 0.49 -2.81 -9.35
CA ALA A 175 0.32 -1.44 -8.87
C ALA A 175 1.53 -0.93 -8.06
N ASN A 176 2.18 -1.78 -7.27
CA ASN A 176 3.36 -1.40 -6.50
C ASN A 176 4.55 -1.11 -7.42
N ILE A 177 4.74 -1.93 -8.46
CA ILE A 177 5.76 -1.73 -9.50
C ILE A 177 5.47 -0.44 -10.29
N LEU A 178 4.20 -0.19 -10.65
CA LEU A 178 3.78 1.02 -11.34
C LEU A 178 4.09 2.27 -10.51
N MET A 179 3.74 2.27 -9.22
CA MET A 179 4.08 3.38 -8.31
C MET A 179 5.60 3.55 -8.18
N ALA A 180 6.36 2.45 -8.11
CA ALA A 180 7.82 2.51 -8.05
C ALA A 180 8.43 3.17 -9.30
N ALA A 181 7.87 2.91 -10.48
CA ALA A 181 8.35 3.41 -11.75
C ALA A 181 7.99 4.89 -12.04
N GLY A 182 6.99 5.45 -11.33
CA GLY A 182 6.41 6.77 -11.61
C GLY A 182 7.40 7.94 -11.60
N TYR A 183 8.58 7.80 -10.99
CA TYR A 183 9.63 8.83 -10.92
C TYR A 183 10.52 8.94 -12.19
N GLY A 184 9.97 8.67 -13.38
CA GLY A 184 10.56 9.10 -14.65
C GLY A 184 11.43 8.08 -15.37
N LYS A 185 11.13 6.78 -15.25
CA LYS A 185 11.78 5.73 -16.06
C LYS A 185 10.75 5.00 -16.93
N ALA A 186 11.15 4.67 -18.15
CA ALA A 186 10.33 3.84 -19.03
C ALA A 186 10.21 2.43 -18.43
N ILE A 187 8.98 1.95 -18.29
CA ILE A 187 8.68 0.58 -17.88
C ILE A 187 7.75 -0.08 -18.89
N GLU A 188 7.96 -1.37 -19.08
CA GLU A 188 7.06 -2.24 -19.83
C GLU A 188 6.74 -3.43 -18.94
N ILE A 189 5.46 -3.64 -18.63
CA ILE A 189 5.00 -4.75 -17.79
C ILE A 189 4.08 -5.61 -18.65
N SER A 190 4.48 -6.87 -18.82
CA SER A 190 3.64 -7.92 -19.40
C SER A 190 3.27 -8.94 -18.32
N ALA A 191 2.09 -9.56 -18.42
CA ALA A 191 1.67 -10.66 -17.57
C ALA A 191 1.02 -11.75 -18.45
N PHE A 192 1.20 -13.01 -18.08
CA PHE A 192 0.57 -14.17 -18.73
C PHE A 192 -0.88 -14.36 -18.29
#